data_AF-A0AAN5VPW0-F1
#
_entry.id   AF-A0AAN5VPW0-F1
#
_cell.length_a   1.000
_cell.length_b   1.000
_cell.length_c   1.000
_cell.angle_alpha   90.00
_cell.angle_beta   90.00
_cell.angle_gamma   90.00
#
_symmetry.space_group_name_H-M   'P 1'
#
loop_
_entity.id
_entity.type
_entity.pdbx_description
1 polymer ?
#
loop_
_entity_poly.entity_id
_entity_poly.type
_entity_poly.pdbx_seq_one_letter_code
_entity_poly.pdbx_strand_id
1 'polypeptide(L)'
;MFVPSGYVEYTKNIINDFISENGYVPSFSDLNNSDVKQLFQIYGSWNKVLENLGFIDKTNNAEDILKEVEELRDRLGKIPNREELKENNINIKPLIKKYGKWSTVKNKLKTDIVIENPFLEKNKDKNAILLEKVSNIKEIEGIIEKILDLTNNKKCIPTYQQLLENGIKINKLMRVMGSWEKIKKELNLDSIVSKFDEEKIEKIKKEILDIKNEDKYKRVPSELLMKKRGIDVNLLKKTYGSLKEAYKKLKIEEYDIKVFNNEIIKLTKNKIKVPSMARLVFYKIPVKILFSYYGSYENMIDVLNLKAIVEKAKVIKDEKDKKFKDKTMKEIMEVYQILDKTPIIRELKEYGIKTATFFRKFGSWREIKAILKLPKRSKYTNTELKESKKIILEMTQSLGKIPTIQNLKDNGVHINSLINIYGSYSKLLLELGLITEPLKNRYTDIELEESKRAILEMTQSLGKIPTIQNIKDSGVHIKYLVKKYGSYSKLLLELGLITEPLKKDKREISMI
;
A
#
# COMPACT_ATOMS: atom_id res chain seq x y z
N MET A 1 33.43 -12.90 4.69
CA MET A 1 34.88 -13.18 4.61
C MET A 1 35.44 -13.12 6.01
N PHE A 2 36.16 -14.14 6.44
CA PHE A 2 36.88 -14.12 7.71
C PHE A 2 38.27 -13.53 7.43
N VAL A 3 38.67 -12.51 8.19
CA VAL A 3 40.04 -12.00 8.15
C VAL A 3 40.85 -12.79 9.19
N PRO A 4 42.01 -13.36 8.83
CA PRO A 4 42.89 -13.98 9.83
C PRO A 4 43.26 -12.96 10.92
N SER A 5 43.15 -13.35 12.19
CA SER A 5 43.44 -12.47 13.34
C SER A 5 44.83 -11.83 13.27
N GLY A 6 45.84 -12.58 12.81
CA GLY A 6 47.20 -12.06 12.66
C GLY A 6 47.32 -10.90 11.66
N TYR A 7 46.47 -10.83 10.64
CA TYR A 7 46.49 -9.72 9.67
C TYR A 7 45.85 -8.44 10.23
N VAL A 8 44.83 -8.60 11.09
CA VAL A 8 44.21 -7.50 11.84
C VAL A 8 45.24 -6.87 12.78
N GLU A 9 46.00 -7.71 13.50
CA GLU A 9 47.02 -7.27 14.45
C GLU A 9 48.23 -6.63 13.76
N TYR A 10 48.68 -7.19 12.64
CA TYR A 10 49.70 -6.58 11.78
C TYR A 10 49.30 -5.17 11.31
N THR A 11 48.07 -5.01 10.82
CA THR A 11 47.59 -3.69 10.36
C THR A 11 47.46 -2.71 11.53
N LYS A 12 47.06 -3.19 12.72
CA LYS A 12 47.00 -2.37 13.92
C LYS A 12 48.38 -1.82 14.30
N ASN A 13 49.44 -2.62 14.18
CA ASN A 13 50.81 -2.18 14.44
C ASN A 13 51.27 -1.12 13.44
N ILE A 14 51.04 -1.31 12.14
CA ILE A 14 51.36 -0.29 11.12
C ILE A 14 50.71 1.07 11.45
N ILE A 15 49.44 1.05 11.87
CA ILE A 15 48.72 2.27 12.21
C ILE A 15 49.29 2.91 13.49
N ASN A 16 49.64 2.12 14.50
CA ASN A 16 50.28 2.61 15.73
C ASN A 16 51.65 3.24 15.45
N ASP A 17 52.45 2.61 14.59
CA ASP A 17 53.78 3.11 14.21
C ASP A 17 53.63 4.46 13.50
N PHE A 18 52.69 4.56 12.56
CA PHE A 18 52.39 5.82 11.87
C PHE A 18 51.93 6.92 12.84
N ILE A 19 51.02 6.60 13.78
CA ILE A 19 50.53 7.56 14.78
C ILE A 19 51.67 8.03 15.69
N SER A 20 52.57 7.12 16.07
CA SER A 20 53.71 7.45 16.92
C SER A 20 54.68 8.40 16.22
N GLU A 21 54.87 8.23 14.90
CA GLU A 21 55.73 9.10 14.10
C GLU A 21 55.10 10.46 13.77
N ASN A 22 53.79 10.50 13.52
CA ASN A 22 53.14 11.66 12.90
C ASN A 22 52.15 12.40 13.83
N GLY A 23 51.75 11.80 14.95
CA GLY A 23 50.85 12.39 15.94
C GLY A 23 49.37 12.46 15.53
N TYR A 24 48.97 11.82 14.43
CA TYR A 24 47.57 11.76 13.97
C TYR A 24 47.24 10.40 13.35
N VAL A 25 45.93 10.08 13.30
CA VAL A 25 45.42 8.82 12.73
C VAL A 25 45.52 8.88 11.19
N PRO A 26 46.19 7.91 10.54
CA PRO A 26 46.43 7.96 9.10
C PRO A 26 45.14 7.88 8.29
N SER A 27 45.09 8.65 7.21
CA SER A 27 44.13 8.45 6.12
C SER A 27 44.55 7.26 5.25
N PHE A 28 43.64 6.76 4.40
CA PHE A 28 43.94 5.64 3.51
C PHE A 28 45.09 5.95 2.53
N SER A 29 45.22 7.21 2.10
CA SER A 29 46.30 7.65 1.22
C SER A 29 47.66 7.72 1.92
N ASP A 30 47.69 7.92 3.23
CA ASP A 30 48.94 8.11 3.98
C ASP A 30 49.71 6.79 4.12
N LEU A 31 48.99 5.67 4.16
CA LEU A 31 49.59 4.34 4.29
C LEU A 31 49.95 3.68 2.96
N ASN A 32 49.59 4.28 1.82
CA ASN A 32 49.76 3.90 0.39
C ASN A 32 50.41 2.52 0.08
N ASN A 33 49.96 1.46 0.74
CA ASN A 33 50.57 0.14 0.71
C ASN A 33 49.47 -0.89 0.39
N SER A 34 49.82 -1.87 -0.45
CA SER A 34 49.01 -3.06 -0.74
C SER A 34 48.51 -3.74 0.53
N ASP A 35 49.25 -3.60 1.62
CA ASP A 35 49.06 -4.34 2.86
C ASP A 35 47.86 -3.89 3.70
N VAL A 36 47.25 -2.72 3.46
CA VAL A 36 46.00 -2.29 4.15
C VAL A 36 44.76 -2.41 3.27
N LYS A 37 44.94 -2.75 1.99
CA LYS A 37 43.88 -2.75 0.97
C LYS A 37 42.85 -3.86 1.20
N GLN A 38 43.25 -5.01 1.76
CA GLN A 38 42.33 -6.11 2.00
C GLN A 38 41.31 -5.79 3.11
N LEU A 39 41.74 -5.13 4.20
CA LEU A 39 40.80 -4.66 5.24
C LEU A 39 39.84 -3.61 4.68
N PHE A 40 40.33 -2.69 3.83
CA PHE A 40 39.47 -1.72 3.17
C PHE A 40 38.38 -2.39 2.31
N GLN A 41 38.73 -3.43 1.53
CA GLN A 41 37.77 -4.19 0.72
C GLN A 41 36.73 -4.93 1.59
N ILE A 42 37.15 -5.45 2.74
CA ILE A 42 36.28 -6.27 3.61
C ILE A 42 35.31 -5.42 4.43
N TYR A 43 35.78 -4.31 4.98
CA TYR A 43 34.94 -3.41 5.78
C TYR A 43 34.25 -2.32 4.94
N GLY A 44 34.66 -2.16 3.68
CA GLY A 44 34.05 -1.28 2.66
C GLY A 44 34.39 0.20 2.80
N SER A 45 35.03 0.63 3.89
CA SER A 45 35.52 2.00 4.07
C SER A 45 36.62 2.05 5.13
N TRP A 46 37.58 2.97 4.98
CA TRP A 46 38.69 3.13 5.93
C TRP A 46 38.24 3.49 7.35
N ASN A 47 37.21 4.33 7.50
CA ASN A 47 36.67 4.68 8.82
C ASN A 47 36.14 3.45 9.58
N LYS A 48 35.49 2.50 8.88
CA LYS A 48 35.05 1.25 9.49
C LYS A 48 36.23 0.35 9.87
N VAL A 49 37.33 0.40 9.14
CA VAL A 49 38.56 -0.32 9.50
C VAL A 49 39.11 0.24 10.81
N LEU A 50 39.29 1.56 10.90
CA LEU A 50 39.78 2.24 12.10
C LEU A 50 38.84 2.05 13.32
N GLU A 51 37.53 2.08 13.10
CA GLU A 51 36.51 1.79 14.12
C GLU A 51 36.63 0.38 14.67
N ASN A 52 36.76 -0.63 13.80
CA ASN A 52 36.89 -2.02 14.24
C ASN A 52 38.23 -2.33 14.90
N LEU A 53 39.28 -1.57 14.57
CA LEU A 53 40.60 -1.70 15.20
C LEU A 53 40.70 -0.96 16.55
N GLY A 54 39.70 -0.15 16.89
CA GLY A 54 39.63 0.63 18.13
C GLY A 54 40.38 1.96 18.09
N PHE A 55 40.66 2.49 16.89
CA PHE A 55 41.32 3.80 16.72
C PHE A 55 40.33 4.97 16.67
N ILE A 56 39.06 4.69 16.37
CA ILE A 56 37.99 5.70 16.35
C ILE A 56 36.81 5.10 17.11
N ASP A 57 36.35 5.78 18.17
CA ASP A 57 35.12 5.40 18.83
C ASP A 57 33.90 5.76 17.95
N LYS A 58 32.86 4.91 17.97
CA LYS A 58 31.59 5.07 17.21
C LYS A 58 30.92 6.44 17.35
N THR A 59 31.34 7.21 18.35
CA THR A 59 30.93 8.57 18.59
C THR A 59 32.07 9.51 18.18
N ASN A 60 32.06 9.95 16.92
CA ASN A 60 32.59 11.26 16.56
C ASN A 60 31.80 12.30 17.38
N ASN A 61 32.24 12.53 18.61
CA ASN A 61 31.56 13.42 19.52
C ASN A 61 31.70 14.83 18.95
N ALA A 62 30.61 15.58 18.97
CA ALA A 62 30.61 16.91 18.38
C ALA A 62 31.59 17.86 19.09
N GLU A 63 31.94 17.57 20.34
CA GLU A 63 32.95 18.25 21.14
C GLU A 63 34.36 18.15 20.56
N ASP A 64 34.80 16.96 20.15
CA ASP A 64 36.17 16.76 19.64
C ASP A 64 36.36 17.48 18.30
N ILE A 65 35.33 17.39 17.44
CA ILE A 65 35.29 18.12 16.17
C ILE A 65 35.20 19.63 16.41
N LEU A 66 34.55 20.10 17.48
CA LEU A 66 34.54 21.53 17.81
C LEU A 66 35.94 22.02 18.15
N LYS A 67 36.71 21.22 18.92
CA LYS A 67 38.09 21.53 19.28
C LYS A 67 39.02 21.59 18.07
N GLU A 68 38.91 20.63 17.14
CA GLU A 68 39.66 20.67 15.86
C GLU A 68 39.35 21.95 15.04
N VAL A 69 38.09 22.40 15.06
CA VAL A 69 37.68 23.65 14.39
C VAL A 69 38.22 24.89 15.10
N GLU A 70 38.33 24.88 16.43
CA GLU A 70 38.94 25.95 17.23
C GLU A 70 40.45 26.04 16.96
N GLU A 71 41.16 24.93 16.95
CA GLU A 71 42.59 24.88 16.62
C GLU A 71 42.85 25.38 15.19
N LEU A 72 42.00 25.00 14.23
CA LEU A 72 42.08 25.52 12.86
C LEU A 72 41.80 27.03 12.79
N ARG A 73 40.84 27.54 13.56
CA ARG A 73 40.53 28.97 13.66
C ARG A 73 41.75 29.74 14.16
N ASP A 74 42.36 29.27 15.24
CA ASP A 74 43.49 29.93 15.88
C ASP A 74 44.70 29.96 14.95
N ARG A 75 44.94 28.85 14.23
CA ARG A 75 45.99 28.76 13.19
C ARG A 75 45.76 29.71 12.01
N LEU A 76 44.51 29.91 11.58
CA LEU A 76 44.17 30.78 10.45
C LEU A 76 43.96 32.25 10.85
N GLY A 77 43.87 32.56 12.16
CA GLY A 77 43.49 33.88 12.68
C GLY A 77 42.07 34.32 12.28
N LYS A 78 41.26 33.41 11.75
CA LYS A 78 39.88 33.65 11.28
C LYS A 78 39.06 32.38 11.37
N ILE A 79 37.73 32.53 11.43
CA ILE A 79 36.81 31.38 11.47
C ILE A 79 36.88 30.64 10.13
N PRO A 80 37.25 29.34 10.12
CA PRO A 80 37.44 28.60 8.89
C PRO A 80 36.14 28.50 8.08
N ASN A 81 36.28 28.60 6.76
CA ASN A 81 35.19 28.39 5.82
C ASN A 81 35.05 26.88 5.49
N ARG A 82 34.02 26.49 4.72
CA ARG A 82 33.74 25.08 4.45
C ARG A 82 34.80 24.39 3.57
N GLU A 83 35.46 25.14 2.70
CA GLU A 83 36.51 24.64 1.83
C GLU A 83 37.78 24.40 2.66
N GLU A 84 38.17 25.36 3.50
CA GLU A 84 39.29 25.25 4.45
C GLU A 84 39.10 24.04 5.41
N LEU A 85 37.87 23.79 5.87
CA LEU A 85 37.56 22.61 6.69
C LEU A 85 37.69 21.29 5.92
N LYS A 86 37.31 21.28 4.64
CA LYS A 86 37.37 20.11 3.78
C LYS A 86 38.82 19.79 3.39
N GLU A 87 39.62 20.81 3.12
CA GLU A 87 41.06 20.70 2.86
C GLU A 87 41.83 20.12 4.05
N ASN A 88 41.33 20.37 5.27
CA ASN A 88 41.88 19.84 6.51
C ASN A 88 41.20 18.55 6.99
N ASN A 89 40.39 17.89 6.15
CA ASN A 89 39.68 16.63 6.46
C ASN A 89 38.72 16.68 7.68
N ILE A 90 38.26 17.86 8.10
CA ILE A 90 37.36 18.00 9.26
C ILE A 90 35.90 17.79 8.84
N ASN A 91 35.26 16.73 9.36
CA ASN A 91 33.86 16.40 9.04
C ASN A 91 32.87 17.13 9.96
N ILE A 92 32.35 18.28 9.52
CA ILE A 92 31.41 19.10 10.32
C ILE A 92 29.97 18.56 10.44
N LYS A 93 29.63 17.41 9.85
CA LYS A 93 28.25 16.87 9.92
C LYS A 93 27.74 16.63 11.35
N PRO A 94 28.55 16.09 12.30
CA PRO A 94 28.10 15.91 13.68
C PRO A 94 27.86 17.24 14.41
N LEU A 95 28.68 18.27 14.14
CA LEU A 95 28.45 19.63 14.65
C LEU A 95 27.14 20.23 14.15
N ILE A 96 26.83 20.08 12.86
CA ILE A 96 25.57 20.53 12.27
C ILE A 96 24.40 19.74 12.86
N LYS A 97 24.54 18.43 13.07
CA LYS A 97 23.52 17.60 13.72
C LYS A 97 23.22 18.06 15.15
N LYS A 98 24.23 18.48 15.91
CA LYS A 98 24.08 18.94 17.30
C LYS A 98 23.61 20.39 17.43
N TYR A 99 24.18 21.30 16.65
CA TYR A 99 23.96 22.75 16.76
C TYR A 99 23.05 23.32 15.66
N GLY A 100 22.52 22.45 14.79
CA GLY A 100 21.54 22.78 13.74
C GLY A 100 22.17 23.29 12.45
N LYS A 101 22.71 24.51 12.46
CA LYS A 101 23.28 25.16 11.26
C LYS A 101 24.73 25.57 11.51
N TRP A 102 25.55 25.58 10.45
CA TRP A 102 26.94 26.04 10.53
C TRP A 102 27.06 27.49 11.04
N SER A 103 26.08 28.35 10.74
CA SER A 103 26.01 29.71 11.30
C SER A 103 25.93 29.73 12.83
N THR A 104 25.25 28.76 13.44
CA THR A 104 25.16 28.62 14.90
C THR A 104 26.51 28.25 15.50
N VAL A 105 27.22 27.33 14.85
CA VAL A 105 28.59 26.94 15.24
C VAL A 105 29.55 28.12 15.12
N LYS A 106 29.49 28.88 14.02
CA LYS A 106 30.29 30.11 13.86
C LYS A 106 30.03 31.14 14.96
N ASN A 107 28.77 31.33 15.36
CA ASN A 107 28.43 32.28 16.42
C ASN A 107 28.99 31.84 17.77
N LYS A 108 28.98 30.53 18.06
CA LYS A 108 29.61 29.96 19.24
C LYS A 108 31.13 30.23 19.24
N LEU A 109 31.80 30.01 18.11
CA LEU A 109 33.23 30.31 17.94
C LEU A 109 33.58 31.81 18.03
N LYS A 110 32.60 32.70 17.84
CA LYS A 110 32.76 34.16 17.98
C LYS A 110 32.63 34.66 19.41
N THR A 111 31.76 34.02 20.21
CA THR A 111 31.48 34.47 21.58
C THR A 111 32.65 34.26 22.52
N ASP A 112 33.60 33.40 22.15
CA ASP A 112 34.78 33.09 22.96
C ASP A 112 35.97 34.02 22.67
N ILE A 113 35.79 35.04 21.82
CA ILE A 113 36.81 36.06 21.57
C ILE A 113 36.69 37.14 22.65
N VAL A 114 37.45 37.00 23.74
CA VAL A 114 37.65 38.08 24.72
C VAL A 114 38.58 39.11 24.07
N ILE A 115 38.01 40.19 23.54
CA ILE A 115 38.77 41.36 23.09
C ILE A 115 39.00 42.24 24.32
N GLU A 116 40.19 42.18 24.91
CA GLU A 116 40.69 43.28 25.74
C GLU A 116 40.96 44.47 24.82
N ASN A 117 40.20 45.56 24.98
CA ASN A 117 40.37 46.78 24.20
C ASN A 117 40.74 47.95 25.12
N PRO A 118 41.99 48.43 25.12
CA PRO A 118 42.45 49.50 25.98
C PRO A 118 42.52 50.82 25.19
N PHE A 119 41.41 51.54 25.01
CA PHE A 119 41.46 52.94 24.53
C PHE A 119 40.26 53.75 25.00
N LEU A 120 40.37 54.32 26.21
CA LEU A 120 39.58 55.47 26.61
C LEU A 120 40.45 56.40 27.45
N GLU A 121 40.97 57.45 26.83
CA GLU A 121 41.27 58.65 27.60
C GLU A 121 41.14 59.94 26.78
N LYS A 122 40.56 60.94 27.46
CA LYS A 122 40.46 62.38 27.18
C LYS A 122 39.35 62.84 26.22
N ASN A 123 38.33 63.46 26.80
CA ASN A 123 38.23 64.92 26.68
C ASN A 123 37.33 65.58 27.72
N LYS A 124 37.84 66.71 28.23
CA LYS A 124 37.20 67.64 29.15
C LYS A 124 36.22 68.49 28.35
N ASP A 125 34.94 68.13 28.36
CA ASP A 125 33.84 69.06 28.05
C ASP A 125 32.46 68.56 28.55
N LYS A 126 32.45 67.97 29.75
CA LYS A 126 31.29 67.20 30.22
C LYS A 126 30.05 68.02 30.59
N ASN A 127 30.18 69.26 31.05
CA ASN A 127 29.03 69.98 31.64
C ASN A 127 28.15 70.73 30.63
N ALA A 128 28.69 71.24 29.52
CA ALA A 128 27.88 71.84 28.45
C ALA A 128 27.15 70.75 27.64
N ILE A 129 27.83 69.63 27.37
CA ILE A 129 27.27 68.43 26.73
C ILE A 129 26.21 67.77 27.63
N LEU A 130 26.35 67.81 28.96
CA LEU A 130 25.36 67.27 29.90
C LEU A 130 24.04 68.06 29.87
N LEU A 131 24.08 69.40 29.80
CA LEU A 131 22.86 70.23 29.78
C LEU A 131 22.09 70.11 28.44
N GLU A 132 22.80 70.04 27.31
CA GLU A 132 22.19 69.75 26.01
C GLU A 132 21.65 68.30 25.94
N LYS A 133 22.32 67.34 26.58
CA LYS A 133 21.81 65.96 26.73
C LYS A 133 20.56 65.90 27.61
N VAL A 134 20.49 66.63 28.72
CA VAL A 134 19.33 66.63 29.63
C VAL A 134 18.10 67.28 28.99
N SER A 135 18.26 68.38 28.24
CA SER A 135 17.15 68.97 27.47
C SER A 135 16.66 68.03 26.36
N ASN A 136 17.57 67.28 25.73
CA ASN A 136 17.21 66.27 24.73
C ASN A 136 16.51 65.04 25.37
N ILE A 137 16.84 64.67 26.61
CA ILE A 137 16.20 63.55 27.32
C ILE A 137 14.71 63.82 27.56
N LYS A 138 14.33 65.00 28.10
CA LYS A 138 12.91 65.34 28.33
C LYS A 138 12.10 65.36 27.03
N GLU A 139 12.69 65.85 25.93
CA GLU A 139 12.01 65.81 24.62
C GLU A 139 11.84 64.37 24.12
N ILE A 140 12.84 63.50 24.34
CA ILE A 140 12.78 62.07 24.00
C ILE A 140 11.72 61.33 24.82
N GLU A 141 11.65 61.58 26.13
CA GLU A 141 10.61 61.03 27.01
C GLU A 141 9.21 61.39 26.52
N GLY A 142 8.98 62.67 26.19
CA GLY A 142 7.69 63.11 25.63
C GLY A 142 7.37 62.50 24.25
N ILE A 143 8.39 62.16 23.44
CA ILE A 143 8.20 61.41 22.19
C ILE A 143 7.82 59.96 22.49
N ILE A 144 8.48 59.32 23.47
CA ILE A 144 8.19 57.94 23.90
C ILE A 144 6.76 57.83 24.44
N GLU A 145 6.33 58.73 25.31
CA GLU A 145 4.96 58.77 25.84
C GLU A 145 3.92 58.87 24.72
N LYS A 146 4.13 59.77 23.74
CA LYS A 146 3.23 59.88 22.58
C LYS A 146 3.19 58.61 21.73
N ILE A 147 4.31 57.89 21.59
CA ILE A 147 4.34 56.61 20.88
C ILE A 147 3.54 55.56 21.66
N LEU A 148 3.70 55.50 22.99
CA LEU A 148 2.97 54.57 23.85
C LEU A 148 1.47 54.86 23.84
N ASP A 149 1.06 56.12 23.97
CA ASP A 149 -0.34 56.57 23.88
C ASP A 149 -0.95 56.24 22.52
N LEU A 150 -0.23 56.52 21.42
CA LEU A 150 -0.72 56.20 20.09
C LEU A 150 -0.84 54.69 19.88
N THR A 151 0.09 53.90 20.42
CA THR A 151 0.06 52.43 20.38
C THR A 151 -1.14 51.89 21.17
N ASN A 152 -1.40 52.44 22.36
CA ASN A 152 -2.58 52.10 23.18
C ASN A 152 -3.89 52.48 22.48
N ASN A 153 -3.97 53.69 21.94
CA ASN A 153 -5.17 54.20 21.27
C ASN A 153 -5.50 53.42 19.98
N LYS A 154 -4.48 53.12 19.16
CA LYS A 154 -4.66 52.36 17.91
C LYS A 154 -4.72 50.84 18.12
N LYS A 155 -4.35 50.35 19.30
CA LYS A 155 -4.24 48.91 19.62
C LYS A 155 -3.34 48.14 18.64
N CYS A 156 -2.35 48.82 18.06
CA CYS A 156 -1.36 48.26 17.14
C CYS A 156 -0.10 49.13 17.15
N ILE A 157 1.04 48.55 16.74
CA ILE A 157 2.29 49.31 16.62
C ILE A 157 2.12 50.30 15.47
N PRO A 158 2.19 51.62 15.71
CA PRO A 158 2.01 52.61 14.66
C PRO A 158 3.12 52.47 13.60
N THR A 159 2.75 52.65 12.34
CA THR A 159 3.73 52.73 11.26
C THR A 159 4.51 54.03 11.37
N TYR A 160 5.71 54.08 10.75
CA TYR A 160 6.53 55.28 10.72
C TYR A 160 5.75 56.50 10.18
N GLN A 161 4.96 56.30 9.12
CA GLN A 161 4.12 57.35 8.55
C GLN A 161 3.02 57.81 9.52
N GLN A 162 2.37 56.87 10.22
CA GLN A 162 1.36 57.21 11.22
C GLN A 162 1.94 58.03 12.38
N LEU A 163 3.19 57.77 12.77
CA LEU A 163 3.88 58.58 13.77
C LEU A 163 4.07 60.03 13.29
N LEU A 164 4.51 60.21 12.03
CA LEU A 164 4.67 61.54 11.43
C LEU A 164 3.33 62.29 11.30
N GLU A 165 2.28 61.62 10.84
CA GLU A 165 0.93 62.18 10.72
C GLU A 165 0.36 62.63 12.08
N ASN A 166 0.79 61.99 13.17
CA ASN A 166 0.42 62.36 14.55
C ASN A 166 1.40 63.38 15.18
N GLY A 167 2.25 64.02 14.37
CA GLY A 167 3.20 65.06 14.83
C GLY A 167 4.35 64.54 15.70
N ILE A 168 4.60 63.23 15.69
CA ILE A 168 5.68 62.61 16.48
C ILE A 168 6.99 62.72 15.70
N LYS A 169 7.97 63.44 16.27
CA LYS A 169 9.29 63.66 15.68
C LYS A 169 10.20 62.42 15.80
N ILE A 170 9.75 61.28 15.26
CA ILE A 170 10.40 59.96 15.40
C ILE A 170 11.87 59.95 14.95
N ASN A 171 12.27 60.80 13.99
CA ASN A 171 13.66 60.93 13.57
C ASN A 171 14.61 61.35 14.70
N LYS A 172 14.12 62.13 15.67
CA LYS A 172 14.92 62.49 16.86
C LYS A 172 15.17 61.27 17.73
N LEU A 173 14.15 60.44 17.93
CA LEU A 173 14.27 59.21 18.71
C LEU A 173 15.21 58.19 18.01
N MET A 174 15.12 58.06 16.68
CA MET A 174 15.99 57.17 15.90
C MET A 174 17.47 57.60 15.94
N ARG A 175 17.77 58.90 16.01
CA ARG A 175 19.16 59.34 16.20
C ARG A 175 19.77 58.84 17.51
N VAL A 176 18.96 58.65 18.55
CA VAL A 176 19.42 58.22 19.88
C VAL A 176 19.37 56.71 20.05
N MET A 177 18.23 56.09 19.70
CA MET A 177 17.99 54.66 19.93
C MET A 177 18.37 53.80 18.72
N GLY A 178 18.63 54.40 17.56
CA GLY A 178 19.02 53.71 16.33
C GLY A 178 17.84 53.42 15.40
N SER A 179 17.63 52.15 15.06
CA SER A 179 16.55 51.77 14.13
C SER A 179 15.18 51.72 14.81
N TRP A 180 14.11 51.85 14.01
CA TRP A 180 12.74 51.68 14.50
C TRP A 180 12.50 50.31 15.15
N GLU A 181 13.12 49.24 14.63
CA GLU A 181 13.04 47.91 15.24
C GLU A 181 13.67 47.86 16.64
N LYS A 182 14.79 48.57 16.84
CA LYS A 182 15.42 48.68 18.16
C LYS A 182 14.53 49.46 19.13
N ILE A 183 13.89 50.53 18.67
CA ILE A 183 12.92 51.30 19.46
C ILE A 183 11.72 50.44 19.87
N LYS A 184 11.11 49.67 18.95
CA LYS A 184 9.99 48.76 19.28
C LYS A 184 10.37 47.79 20.40
N LYS A 185 11.58 47.23 20.32
CA LYS A 185 12.09 46.27 21.30
C LYS A 185 12.38 46.92 22.64
N GLU A 186 13.04 48.09 22.65
CA GLU A 186 13.38 48.81 23.88
C GLU A 186 12.14 49.36 24.61
N LEU A 187 11.13 49.81 23.85
CA LEU A 187 9.84 50.25 24.40
C LEU A 187 8.87 49.09 24.67
N ASN A 188 9.25 47.85 24.34
CA ASN A 188 8.43 46.67 24.50
C ASN A 188 7.01 46.82 23.91
N LEU A 189 6.90 47.47 22.73
CA LEU A 189 5.61 47.75 22.09
C LEU A 189 4.87 46.45 21.72
N ASP A 190 5.61 45.38 21.44
CA ASP A 190 5.06 44.05 21.18
C ASP A 190 4.26 43.52 22.38
N SER A 191 4.67 43.79 23.62
CA SER A 191 3.93 43.37 24.82
C SER A 191 2.61 44.11 24.98
N ILE A 192 2.57 45.40 24.63
CA ILE A 192 1.36 46.22 24.68
C ILE A 192 0.34 45.71 23.67
N VAL A 193 0.77 45.47 22.43
CA VAL A 193 -0.11 44.94 21.38
C VAL A 193 -0.57 43.51 21.69
N SER A 194 0.30 42.70 22.31
CA SER A 194 -0.06 41.34 22.74
C SER A 194 -1.24 41.33 23.72
N LYS A 195 -1.34 42.29 24.65
CA LYS A 195 -2.48 42.40 25.58
C LYS A 195 -3.82 42.64 24.87
N PHE A 196 -3.82 43.50 23.84
CA PHE A 196 -5.03 43.74 23.04
C PHE A 196 -5.42 42.54 22.19
N ASP A 197 -4.43 41.81 21.67
CA ASP A 197 -4.67 40.57 20.95
C ASP A 197 -5.25 39.50 21.89
N GLU A 198 -4.81 39.41 23.16
CA GLU A 198 -5.39 38.51 24.17
C GLU A 198 -6.88 38.77 24.43
N GLU A 199 -7.29 40.04 24.63
CA GLU A 199 -8.71 40.39 24.82
C GLU A 199 -9.56 40.03 23.59
N LYS A 200 -9.07 40.35 22.38
CA LYS A 200 -9.74 40.00 21.13
C LYS A 200 -9.84 38.48 20.96
N ILE A 201 -8.79 37.76 21.29
CA ILE A 201 -8.76 36.29 21.22
C ILE A 201 -9.76 35.68 22.19
N GLU A 202 -9.89 36.19 23.42
CA GLU A 202 -10.88 35.68 24.37
C GLU A 202 -12.33 35.95 23.90
N LYS A 203 -12.57 37.10 23.27
CA LYS A 203 -13.86 37.38 22.60
C LYS A 203 -14.13 36.40 21.46
N ILE A 204 -13.15 36.19 20.57
CA ILE A 204 -13.24 35.24 19.46
C ILE A 204 -13.51 33.81 19.98
N LYS A 205 -12.85 33.42 21.07
CA LYS A 205 -13.06 32.12 21.72
C LYS A 205 -14.50 31.93 22.20
N LYS A 206 -15.11 32.96 22.82
CA LYS A 206 -16.53 32.91 23.23
C LYS A 206 -17.44 32.73 22.03
N GLU A 207 -17.25 33.53 20.97
CA GLU A 207 -18.05 33.43 19.74
C GLU A 207 -17.91 32.05 19.05
N ILE A 208 -16.70 31.47 19.05
CA ILE A 208 -16.47 30.11 18.54
C ILE A 208 -17.24 29.07 19.37
N LEU A 209 -17.24 29.22 20.70
CA LEU A 209 -17.97 28.32 21.60
C LEU A 209 -19.48 28.45 21.43
N ASP A 210 -20.00 29.64 21.19
CA ASP A 210 -21.42 29.88 20.92
C ASP A 210 -21.86 29.19 19.62
N ILE A 211 -21.11 29.38 18.52
CA ILE A 211 -21.39 28.68 17.25
C ILE A 211 -21.27 27.16 17.42
N LYS A 212 -20.27 26.71 18.20
CA LYS A 212 -20.11 25.29 18.53
C LYS A 212 -21.35 24.77 19.25
N ASN A 213 -21.90 25.50 20.22
CA ASN A 213 -23.08 25.08 20.97
C ASN A 213 -24.37 25.09 20.12
N GLU A 214 -24.45 25.92 19.08
CA GLU A 214 -25.54 25.91 18.08
C GLU A 214 -25.49 24.67 17.16
N ASP A 215 -24.31 24.11 16.88
CA ASP A 215 -24.17 22.92 16.02
C ASP A 215 -24.70 21.66 16.70
N LYS A 216 -25.57 20.90 16.00
CA LYS A 216 -26.15 19.65 16.51
C LYS A 216 -25.09 18.67 17.06
N TYR A 217 -23.90 18.65 16.47
CA TYR A 217 -22.81 17.75 16.82
C TYR A 217 -21.70 18.45 17.62
N LYS A 218 -21.94 19.70 18.05
CA LYS A 218 -20.99 20.56 18.73
C LYS A 218 -19.62 20.59 18.06
N ARG A 219 -19.60 20.73 16.73
CA ARG A 219 -18.36 20.82 15.95
C ARG A 219 -17.78 22.21 16.04
N VAL A 220 -16.44 22.31 16.02
CA VAL A 220 -15.81 23.60 15.78
C VAL A 220 -16.25 24.17 14.42
N PRO A 221 -16.56 25.47 14.34
CA PRO A 221 -17.03 26.09 13.10
C PRO A 221 -15.94 26.07 12.02
N SER A 222 -16.35 25.87 10.78
CA SER A 222 -15.42 25.98 9.65
C SER A 222 -14.93 27.41 9.47
N GLU A 223 -13.76 27.60 8.83
CA GLU A 223 -13.23 28.93 8.50
C GLU A 223 -14.24 29.79 7.74
N LEU A 224 -14.98 29.18 6.81
CA LEU A 224 -16.01 29.88 6.04
C LEU A 224 -17.16 30.36 6.93
N LEU A 225 -17.60 29.53 7.89
CA LEU A 225 -18.66 29.89 8.82
C LEU A 225 -18.21 30.99 9.78
N MET A 226 -16.98 30.90 10.29
CA MET A 226 -16.38 31.93 11.14
C MET A 226 -16.32 33.28 10.42
N LYS A 227 -15.83 33.30 9.17
CA LYS A 227 -15.81 34.53 8.35
C LYS A 227 -17.20 35.09 8.10
N LYS A 228 -18.20 34.25 7.83
CA LYS A 228 -19.60 34.67 7.67
C LYS A 228 -20.21 35.28 8.94
N ARG A 229 -19.74 34.87 10.11
CA ARG A 229 -20.14 35.41 11.43
C ARG A 229 -19.29 36.62 11.86
N GLY A 230 -18.38 37.10 11.01
CA GLY A 230 -17.53 38.25 11.31
C GLY A 230 -16.34 37.95 12.24
N ILE A 231 -16.04 36.68 12.50
CA ILE A 231 -14.89 36.29 13.33
C ILE A 231 -13.60 36.50 12.54
N ASP A 232 -12.64 37.20 13.14
CA ASP A 232 -11.32 37.45 12.55
C ASP A 232 -10.43 36.19 12.60
N VAL A 233 -10.61 35.32 11.60
CA VAL A 233 -9.82 34.11 11.42
C VAL A 233 -8.34 34.40 11.17
N ASN A 234 -8.02 35.56 10.57
CA ASN A 234 -6.65 35.91 10.24
C ASN A 234 -5.86 36.24 11.51
N LEU A 235 -6.49 36.87 12.50
CA LEU A 235 -5.89 37.09 13.82
C LEU A 235 -5.50 35.75 14.48
N LEU A 236 -6.39 34.76 14.48
CA LEU A 236 -6.08 33.43 15.04
C LEU A 236 -4.91 32.73 14.33
N LYS A 237 -4.87 32.80 13.00
CA LYS A 237 -3.77 32.22 12.21
C LYS A 237 -2.46 32.98 12.43
N LYS A 238 -2.49 34.30 12.55
CA LYS A 238 -1.32 35.12 12.85
C LYS A 238 -0.75 34.78 14.22
N THR A 239 -1.61 34.62 15.23
CA THR A 239 -1.18 34.34 16.61
C THR A 239 -0.73 32.89 16.83
N TYR A 240 -1.44 31.91 16.26
CA TYR A 240 -1.21 30.48 16.55
C TYR A 240 -0.64 29.69 15.37
N GLY A 241 -0.38 30.34 14.22
CA GLY A 241 0.10 29.72 12.99
C GLY A 241 -0.99 28.99 12.18
N SER A 242 -1.85 28.22 12.84
CA SER A 242 -2.98 27.53 12.20
C SER A 242 -4.22 27.50 13.07
N LEU A 243 -5.39 27.31 12.45
CA LEU A 243 -6.66 27.13 13.18
C LEU A 243 -6.64 25.91 14.12
N LYS A 244 -5.96 24.83 13.70
CA LYS A 244 -5.84 23.62 14.52
C LYS A 244 -5.05 23.88 15.82
N GLU A 245 -3.94 24.59 15.70
CA GLU A 245 -3.15 25.00 16.87
C GLU A 245 -3.90 26.04 17.73
N ALA A 246 -4.67 26.95 17.10
CA ALA A 246 -5.53 27.88 17.82
C ALA A 246 -6.55 27.15 18.69
N TYR A 247 -7.31 26.19 18.14
CA TYR A 247 -8.28 25.42 18.94
C TYR A 247 -7.62 24.65 20.08
N LYS A 248 -6.46 24.04 19.84
CA LYS A 248 -5.69 23.32 20.86
C LYS A 248 -5.24 24.26 21.99
N LYS A 249 -4.68 25.42 21.66
CA LYS A 249 -4.20 26.41 22.64
C LYS A 249 -5.36 27.04 23.42
N LEU A 250 -6.49 27.28 22.77
CA LEU A 250 -7.71 27.81 23.39
C LEU A 250 -8.50 26.74 24.16
N LYS A 251 -8.04 25.48 24.19
CA LYS A 251 -8.72 24.33 24.81
C LYS A 251 -10.14 24.12 24.26
N ILE A 252 -10.35 24.43 22.99
CA ILE A 252 -11.60 24.16 22.29
C ILE A 252 -11.48 22.77 21.67
N GLU A 253 -12.16 21.80 22.27
CA GLU A 253 -12.23 20.45 21.70
C GLU A 253 -12.87 20.50 20.31
N GLU A 254 -12.30 19.79 19.34
CA GLU A 254 -12.78 19.80 17.96
C GLU A 254 -14.23 19.24 17.85
N TYR A 255 -14.57 18.31 18.75
CA TYR A 255 -15.84 17.59 18.80
C TYR A 255 -16.24 17.26 20.24
N ASP A 256 -17.55 17.28 20.55
CA ASP A 256 -18.08 16.64 21.77
C ASP A 256 -18.36 15.16 21.47
N ILE A 257 -17.39 14.32 21.79
CA ILE A 257 -17.46 12.87 21.55
C ILE A 257 -18.65 12.23 22.27
N LYS A 258 -19.08 12.76 23.43
CA LYS A 258 -20.20 12.17 24.18
C LYS A 258 -21.51 12.32 23.42
N VAL A 259 -21.78 13.51 22.87
CA VAL A 259 -22.96 13.77 22.02
C VAL A 259 -22.97 12.82 20.83
N PHE A 260 -21.80 12.65 20.21
CA PHE A 260 -21.63 11.82 19.04
C PHE A 260 -21.84 10.32 19.32
N ASN A 261 -21.29 9.82 20.42
CA ASN A 261 -21.45 8.43 20.85
C ASN A 261 -22.91 8.11 21.15
N ASN A 262 -23.61 9.02 21.83
CA ASN A 262 -25.02 8.87 22.14
C ASN A 262 -25.89 8.78 20.87
N GLU A 263 -25.59 9.57 19.84
CA GLU A 263 -26.30 9.51 18.56
C GLU A 263 -26.05 8.18 17.83
N ILE A 264 -24.80 7.68 17.82
CA ILE A 264 -24.48 6.37 17.22
C ILE A 264 -25.22 5.25 17.96
N ILE A 265 -25.22 5.27 19.29
CA ILE A 265 -25.93 4.29 20.12
C ILE A 265 -27.44 4.35 19.83
N LYS A 266 -28.03 5.55 19.77
CA LYS A 266 -29.45 5.75 19.44
C LYS A 266 -29.82 5.21 18.07
N LEU A 267 -29.02 5.51 17.05
CA LEU A 267 -29.22 5.00 15.68
C LEU A 267 -29.12 3.48 15.61
N THR A 268 -28.21 2.90 16.39
CA THR A 268 -27.93 1.46 16.39
C THR A 268 -29.03 0.68 17.12
N LYS A 269 -29.53 1.19 18.25
CA LYS A 269 -30.65 0.60 19.01
C LYS A 269 -31.95 0.60 18.22
N ASN A 270 -32.29 1.71 17.55
CA ASN A 270 -33.58 1.86 16.88
C ASN A 270 -33.75 1.03 15.60
N LYS A 271 -32.66 0.62 14.94
CA LYS A 271 -32.75 -0.05 13.61
C LYS A 271 -32.33 -1.51 13.60
N ILE A 272 -31.88 -2.06 14.74
CA ILE A 272 -31.29 -3.43 14.84
C ILE A 272 -30.30 -3.67 13.68
N LYS A 273 -29.56 -2.63 13.30
CA LYS A 273 -28.60 -2.65 12.22
C LYS A 273 -27.49 -1.71 12.62
N VAL A 274 -26.29 -2.26 12.77
CA VAL A 274 -25.11 -1.43 12.90
C VAL A 274 -24.96 -0.65 11.60
N PRO A 275 -24.90 0.69 11.64
CA PRO A 275 -24.79 1.47 10.43
C PRO A 275 -23.45 1.14 9.77
N SER A 276 -23.50 0.66 8.52
CA SER A 276 -22.29 0.57 7.71
C SER A 276 -21.65 1.96 7.62
N MET A 277 -20.35 2.02 7.30
CA MET A 277 -19.67 3.30 7.09
C MET A 277 -20.40 4.20 6.09
N ALA A 278 -20.95 3.61 5.01
CA ALA A 278 -21.80 4.32 4.06
C ALA A 278 -23.09 4.92 4.69
N ARG A 279 -23.70 4.23 5.66
CA ARG A 279 -24.85 4.77 6.40
C ARG A 279 -24.45 5.86 7.39
N LEU A 280 -23.29 5.77 8.02
CA LEU A 280 -22.77 6.84 8.87
C LEU A 280 -22.58 8.13 8.07
N VAL A 281 -22.02 8.03 6.86
CA VAL A 281 -21.96 9.16 5.91
C VAL A 281 -23.35 9.70 5.59
N PHE A 282 -24.33 8.83 5.33
CA PHE A 282 -25.71 9.24 5.08
C PHE A 282 -26.34 10.01 6.25
N TYR A 283 -26.02 9.65 7.50
CA TYR A 283 -26.43 10.38 8.70
C TYR A 283 -25.61 11.66 8.95
N LYS A 284 -24.83 12.12 7.97
CA LYS A 284 -23.92 13.27 8.07
C LYS A 284 -22.90 13.12 9.20
N ILE A 285 -22.62 11.89 9.62
CA ILE A 285 -21.57 11.57 10.58
C ILE A 285 -20.25 11.50 9.80
N PRO A 286 -19.28 12.38 10.07
CA PRO A 286 -18.03 12.39 9.31
C PRO A 286 -17.18 11.18 9.69
N VAL A 287 -17.08 10.22 8.77
CA VAL A 287 -16.32 8.97 8.94
C VAL A 287 -14.85 9.21 9.32
N LYS A 288 -14.24 10.31 8.83
CA LYS A 288 -12.87 10.67 9.17
C LYS A 288 -12.68 10.90 10.67
N ILE A 289 -13.68 11.49 11.34
CA ILE A 289 -13.63 11.74 12.79
C ILE A 289 -13.67 10.43 13.57
N LEU A 290 -14.52 9.50 13.13
CA LEU A 290 -14.61 8.17 13.72
C LEU A 290 -13.28 7.43 13.67
N PHE A 291 -12.63 7.43 12.51
CA PHE A 291 -11.32 6.81 12.37
C PHE A 291 -10.24 7.53 13.18
N SER A 292 -10.25 8.87 13.26
CA SER A 292 -9.28 9.58 14.09
C SER A 292 -9.45 9.29 15.58
N TYR A 293 -10.68 9.05 16.04
CA TYR A 293 -10.97 8.85 17.46
C TYR A 293 -10.82 7.39 17.90
N TYR A 294 -11.38 6.46 17.11
CA TYR A 294 -11.39 5.04 17.45
C TYR A 294 -10.24 4.25 16.81
N GLY A 295 -9.56 4.81 15.80
CA GLY A 295 -8.52 4.12 15.02
C GLY A 295 -9.11 3.14 13.99
N SER A 296 -10.05 2.28 14.40
CA SER A 296 -10.72 1.31 13.55
C SER A 296 -12.23 1.22 13.83
N TYR A 297 -12.95 0.59 12.91
CA TYR A 297 -14.38 0.33 13.07
C TYR A 297 -14.64 -0.72 14.16
N GLU A 298 -13.75 -1.69 14.30
CA GLU A 298 -13.75 -2.71 15.35
C GLU A 298 -13.57 -2.06 16.73
N ASN A 299 -12.60 -1.16 16.88
CA ASN A 299 -12.41 -0.41 18.13
C ASN A 299 -13.62 0.44 18.47
N MET A 300 -14.28 1.05 17.48
CA MET A 300 -15.52 1.80 17.70
C MET A 300 -16.63 0.88 18.23
N ILE A 301 -16.81 -0.31 17.65
CA ILE A 301 -17.78 -1.30 18.12
C ILE A 301 -17.49 -1.66 19.58
N ASP A 302 -16.23 -1.87 19.92
CA ASP A 302 -15.81 -2.30 21.26
C ASP A 302 -16.03 -1.19 22.29
N VAL A 303 -15.56 0.03 22.00
CA VAL A 303 -15.69 1.18 22.91
C VAL A 303 -17.16 1.59 23.10
N LEU A 304 -18.00 1.44 22.07
CA LEU A 304 -19.43 1.73 22.16
C LEU A 304 -20.26 0.54 22.66
N ASN A 305 -19.63 -0.58 23.03
CA ASN A 305 -20.27 -1.81 23.48
C ASN A 305 -21.37 -2.31 22.52
N LEU A 306 -21.09 -2.28 21.21
CA LEU A 306 -22.03 -2.64 20.15
C LEU A 306 -21.90 -4.10 19.68
N LYS A 307 -20.99 -4.90 20.26
CA LYS A 307 -20.71 -6.29 19.83
C LYS A 307 -21.97 -7.14 19.71
N ALA A 308 -22.80 -7.17 20.76
CA ALA A 308 -24.04 -7.94 20.77
C ALA A 308 -25.01 -7.53 19.64
N ILE A 309 -25.04 -6.24 19.29
CA ILE A 309 -25.90 -5.74 18.20
C ILE A 309 -25.31 -6.13 16.83
N VAL A 310 -23.98 -6.07 16.68
CA VAL A 310 -23.28 -6.54 15.46
C VAL A 310 -23.56 -8.03 15.24
N GLU A 311 -23.41 -8.85 16.28
CA GLU A 311 -23.65 -10.30 16.21
C GLU A 311 -25.10 -10.60 15.87
N LYS A 312 -26.06 -9.97 16.54
CA LYS A 312 -27.49 -10.11 16.20
C LYS A 312 -27.78 -9.69 14.77
N ALA A 313 -27.17 -8.62 14.27
CA ALA A 313 -27.33 -8.18 12.89
C ALA A 313 -26.69 -9.15 11.87
N LYS A 314 -25.57 -9.80 12.22
CA LYS A 314 -24.95 -10.87 11.42
C LYS A 314 -25.89 -12.06 11.30
N VAL A 315 -26.41 -12.57 12.42
CA VAL A 315 -27.38 -13.68 12.43
C VAL A 315 -28.60 -13.38 11.55
N ILE A 316 -29.21 -12.20 11.70
CA ILE A 316 -30.36 -11.78 10.88
C ILE A 316 -29.99 -11.71 9.39
N LYS A 317 -28.77 -11.26 9.07
CA LYS A 317 -28.30 -11.19 7.68
C LYS A 317 -28.11 -12.60 7.11
N ASP A 318 -27.48 -13.50 7.87
CA ASP A 318 -27.20 -14.87 7.46
C ASP A 318 -28.51 -15.66 7.28
N GLU A 319 -29.50 -15.48 8.14
CA GLU A 319 -30.85 -16.05 7.96
C GLU A 319 -31.53 -15.54 6.70
N LYS A 320 -31.44 -14.23 6.41
CA LYS A 320 -32.00 -13.64 5.18
C LYS A 320 -31.27 -14.14 3.94
N ASP A 321 -29.96 -14.27 4.01
CA ASP A 321 -29.14 -14.78 2.92
C ASP A 321 -29.40 -16.27 2.67
N LYS A 322 -29.60 -17.06 3.74
CA LYS A 322 -30.05 -18.46 3.66
C LYS A 322 -31.44 -18.57 3.04
N LYS A 323 -32.44 -17.82 3.53
CA LYS A 323 -33.79 -17.83 2.96
C LYS A 323 -33.80 -17.40 1.48
N PHE A 324 -32.99 -16.41 1.12
CA PHE A 324 -32.81 -16.00 -0.27
C PHE A 324 -32.16 -17.10 -1.12
N LYS A 325 -31.14 -17.79 -0.58
CA LYS A 325 -30.48 -18.93 -1.22
C LYS A 325 -31.49 -20.03 -1.52
N ASP A 326 -32.20 -20.49 -0.50
CA ASP A 326 -33.12 -21.62 -0.60
C ASP A 326 -34.23 -21.32 -1.61
N LYS A 327 -34.77 -20.08 -1.57
CA LYS A 327 -35.75 -19.63 -2.56
C LYS A 327 -35.20 -19.66 -3.99
N THR A 328 -34.02 -19.09 -4.22
CA THR A 328 -33.45 -18.99 -5.57
C THR A 328 -33.05 -20.37 -6.10
N MET A 329 -32.54 -21.25 -5.24
CA MET A 329 -32.20 -22.63 -5.61
C MET A 329 -33.46 -23.41 -6.00
N LYS A 330 -34.57 -23.22 -5.28
CA LYS A 330 -35.87 -23.78 -5.65
C LYS A 330 -36.35 -23.26 -7.01
N GLU A 331 -36.30 -21.95 -7.24
CA GLU A 331 -36.67 -21.33 -8.54
C GLU A 331 -35.82 -21.88 -9.69
N ILE A 332 -34.51 -22.07 -9.51
CA ILE A 332 -33.63 -22.68 -10.53
C ILE A 332 -34.01 -24.14 -10.81
N MET A 333 -34.35 -24.91 -9.78
CA MET A 333 -34.78 -26.30 -9.93
C MET A 333 -36.13 -26.41 -10.64
N GLU A 334 -37.06 -25.48 -10.38
CA GLU A 334 -38.33 -25.39 -11.12
C GLU A 334 -38.06 -25.11 -12.61
N VAL A 335 -37.19 -24.15 -12.94
CA VAL A 335 -36.80 -23.88 -14.33
C VAL A 335 -36.12 -25.08 -14.98
N TYR A 336 -35.28 -25.82 -14.24
CA TYR A 336 -34.66 -27.05 -14.72
C TYR A 336 -35.70 -28.13 -15.05
N GLN A 337 -36.74 -28.28 -14.22
CA GLN A 337 -37.85 -29.21 -14.46
C GLN A 337 -38.69 -28.78 -15.67
N ILE A 338 -39.01 -27.49 -15.80
CA ILE A 338 -39.81 -26.96 -16.91
C ILE A 338 -39.10 -27.11 -18.25
N LEU A 339 -37.81 -26.74 -18.32
CA LEU A 339 -37.03 -26.84 -19.54
C LEU A 339 -36.58 -28.27 -19.85
N ASP A 340 -36.74 -29.16 -18.88
CA ASP A 340 -36.23 -30.52 -18.86
C ASP A 340 -34.76 -30.61 -19.32
N LYS A 341 -33.93 -29.62 -18.96
CA LYS A 341 -32.48 -29.59 -19.24
C LYS A 341 -31.80 -28.54 -18.38
N THR A 342 -30.48 -28.65 -18.20
CA THR A 342 -29.71 -27.65 -17.43
C THR A 342 -29.82 -26.26 -18.06
N PRO A 343 -30.40 -25.27 -17.35
CA PRO A 343 -30.63 -23.95 -17.90
C PRO A 343 -29.31 -23.19 -18.17
N ILE A 344 -29.34 -22.26 -19.11
CA ILE A 344 -28.31 -21.22 -19.26
C ILE A 344 -28.76 -19.93 -18.56
N ILE A 345 -27.80 -19.06 -18.30
CA ILE A 345 -28.01 -17.76 -17.65
C ILE A 345 -29.10 -16.94 -18.36
N ARG A 346 -29.18 -17.01 -19.70
CA ARG A 346 -30.22 -16.33 -20.48
C ARG A 346 -31.61 -16.86 -20.17
N GLU A 347 -31.81 -18.19 -20.19
CA GLU A 347 -33.08 -18.82 -19.85
C GLU A 347 -33.49 -18.46 -18.42
N LEU A 348 -32.57 -18.52 -17.44
CA LEU A 348 -32.87 -18.11 -16.06
C LEU A 348 -33.42 -16.67 -15.98
N LYS A 349 -32.89 -15.74 -16.78
CA LYS A 349 -33.39 -14.36 -16.85
C LYS A 349 -34.78 -14.27 -17.48
N GLU A 350 -35.05 -15.08 -18.51
CA GLU A 350 -36.37 -15.17 -19.16
C GLU A 350 -37.44 -15.66 -18.17
N TYR A 351 -37.07 -16.52 -17.22
CA TYR A 351 -37.92 -16.94 -16.07
C TYR A 351 -37.88 -15.96 -14.87
N GLY A 352 -37.35 -14.74 -15.04
CA GLY A 352 -37.36 -13.69 -14.00
C GLY A 352 -36.33 -13.86 -12.88
N ILE A 353 -35.41 -14.82 -12.98
CA ILE A 353 -34.38 -15.04 -11.95
C ILE A 353 -33.27 -13.99 -12.10
N LYS A 354 -33.06 -13.21 -11.03
CA LYS A 354 -32.05 -12.13 -10.99
C LYS A 354 -30.62 -12.68 -10.80
N THR A 355 -30.00 -13.12 -11.88
CA THR A 355 -28.68 -13.79 -11.87
C THR A 355 -27.54 -12.94 -11.30
N ALA A 356 -27.58 -11.61 -11.41
CA ALA A 356 -26.51 -10.73 -10.92
C ALA A 356 -26.42 -10.71 -9.38
N THR A 357 -27.56 -10.55 -8.69
CA THR A 357 -27.62 -10.60 -7.22
C THR A 357 -27.21 -11.97 -6.70
N PHE A 358 -27.53 -13.00 -7.47
CA PHE A 358 -27.23 -14.39 -7.16
C PHE A 358 -25.72 -14.69 -7.27
N PHE A 359 -25.07 -14.36 -8.39
CA PHE A 359 -23.63 -14.60 -8.55
C PHE A 359 -22.77 -13.83 -7.54
N ARG A 360 -23.20 -12.63 -7.14
CA ARG A 360 -22.50 -11.89 -6.08
C ARG A 360 -22.51 -12.62 -4.73
N LYS A 361 -23.55 -13.42 -4.45
CA LYS A 361 -23.71 -14.12 -3.17
C LYS A 361 -23.20 -15.56 -3.19
N PHE A 362 -23.27 -16.24 -4.32
CA PHE A 362 -23.05 -17.69 -4.43
C PHE A 362 -21.94 -18.08 -5.42
N GLY A 363 -21.18 -17.09 -5.90
CA GLY A 363 -20.05 -17.32 -6.78
C GLY A 363 -20.46 -17.59 -8.22
N SER A 364 -19.79 -18.54 -8.85
CA SER A 364 -19.93 -18.81 -10.28
C SER A 364 -21.10 -19.77 -10.60
N TRP A 365 -21.66 -19.69 -11.82
CA TRP A 365 -22.65 -20.67 -12.31
C TRP A 365 -22.16 -22.13 -12.21
N ARG A 366 -20.84 -22.35 -12.25
CA ARG A 366 -20.24 -23.67 -12.06
C ARG A 366 -20.46 -24.21 -10.65
N GLU A 367 -20.27 -23.38 -9.62
CA GLU A 367 -20.50 -23.75 -8.22
C GLU A 367 -21.98 -24.08 -7.96
N ILE A 368 -22.88 -23.28 -8.53
CA ILE A 368 -24.32 -23.50 -8.39
C ILE A 368 -24.74 -24.83 -9.01
N LYS A 369 -24.24 -25.17 -10.20
CA LYS A 369 -24.49 -26.48 -10.81
C LYS A 369 -23.98 -27.62 -9.93
N ALA A 370 -22.83 -27.45 -9.27
CA ALA A 370 -22.30 -28.45 -8.36
C ALA A 370 -23.17 -28.61 -7.10
N ILE A 371 -23.61 -27.50 -6.50
CA ILE A 371 -24.51 -27.50 -5.33
C ILE A 371 -25.84 -28.19 -5.65
N LEU A 372 -26.43 -27.86 -6.80
CA LEU A 372 -27.71 -28.43 -7.25
C LEU A 372 -27.56 -29.80 -7.93
N LYS A 373 -26.33 -30.30 -8.08
CA LYS A 373 -26.01 -31.53 -8.82
C LYS A 373 -26.62 -31.56 -10.24
N LEU A 374 -26.65 -30.40 -10.90
CA LEU A 374 -27.17 -30.29 -12.26
C LEU A 374 -26.20 -30.94 -13.26
N PRO A 375 -26.69 -31.75 -14.21
CA PRO A 375 -25.84 -32.36 -15.23
C PRO A 375 -25.25 -31.29 -16.15
N LYS A 376 -24.24 -31.67 -16.94
CA LYS A 376 -23.77 -30.81 -18.03
C LYS A 376 -24.92 -30.55 -19.00
N ARG A 377 -24.98 -29.35 -19.55
CA ARG A 377 -26.01 -28.97 -20.52
C ARG A 377 -25.90 -29.82 -21.77
N SER A 378 -27.05 -30.28 -22.24
CA SER A 378 -27.25 -30.94 -23.53
C SER A 378 -28.13 -30.06 -24.43
N LYS A 379 -28.07 -30.30 -25.74
CA LYS A 379 -29.03 -29.74 -26.69
C LYS A 379 -30.42 -30.36 -26.48
N TYR A 380 -30.44 -31.62 -26.04
CA TYR A 380 -31.63 -32.45 -25.84
C TYR A 380 -32.13 -32.37 -24.40
N THR A 381 -33.41 -32.66 -24.22
CA THR A 381 -34.09 -32.74 -22.93
C THR A 381 -33.68 -33.99 -22.14
N ASN A 382 -33.89 -34.03 -20.83
CA ASN A 382 -33.58 -35.20 -20.04
C ASN A 382 -34.51 -36.37 -20.41
N THR A 383 -35.72 -36.10 -20.88
CA THR A 383 -36.66 -37.11 -21.39
C THR A 383 -36.10 -37.77 -22.64
N GLU A 384 -35.68 -37.01 -23.66
CA GLU A 384 -35.02 -37.53 -24.87
C GLU A 384 -33.74 -38.33 -24.53
N LEU A 385 -32.99 -37.86 -23.52
CA LEU A 385 -31.80 -38.56 -23.05
C LEU A 385 -32.13 -39.85 -22.28
N LYS A 386 -33.24 -39.91 -21.55
CA LYS A 386 -33.73 -41.13 -20.89
C LYS A 386 -34.18 -42.15 -21.93
N GLU A 387 -34.90 -41.72 -22.95
CA GLU A 387 -35.28 -42.58 -24.08
C GLU A 387 -34.04 -43.12 -24.80
N SER A 388 -33.06 -42.26 -25.08
CA SER A 388 -31.78 -42.67 -25.64
C SER A 388 -31.07 -43.75 -24.81
N LYS A 389 -31.12 -43.66 -23.47
CA LYS A 389 -30.58 -44.71 -22.59
C LYS A 389 -31.38 -46.00 -22.66
N LYS A 390 -32.70 -45.91 -22.71
CA LYS A 390 -33.60 -47.07 -22.86
C LYS A 390 -33.29 -47.82 -24.15
N ILE A 391 -33.13 -47.11 -25.27
CA ILE A 391 -32.74 -47.69 -26.55
C ILE A 391 -31.38 -48.40 -26.44
N ILE A 392 -30.39 -47.82 -25.76
CA ILE A 392 -29.09 -48.49 -25.54
C ILE A 392 -29.27 -49.83 -24.80
N LEU A 393 -30.11 -49.86 -23.74
CA LEU A 393 -30.37 -51.08 -22.97
C LEU A 393 -31.12 -52.14 -23.80
N GLU A 394 -32.18 -51.75 -24.51
CA GLU A 394 -32.96 -52.64 -25.39
C GLU A 394 -32.10 -53.19 -26.54
N MET A 395 -31.24 -52.35 -27.13
CA MET A 395 -30.28 -52.78 -28.15
C MET A 395 -29.23 -53.75 -27.59
N THR A 396 -28.77 -53.54 -26.35
CA THR A 396 -27.82 -54.46 -25.72
C THR A 396 -28.44 -55.84 -25.49
N GLN A 397 -29.70 -55.87 -25.06
CA GLN A 397 -30.45 -57.13 -24.87
C GLN A 397 -30.69 -57.85 -26.20
N SER A 398 -31.16 -57.14 -27.23
CA SER A 398 -31.46 -57.73 -28.54
C SER A 398 -30.22 -58.24 -29.30
N LEU A 399 -29.09 -57.54 -29.19
CA LEU A 399 -27.85 -57.93 -29.85
C LEU A 399 -27.05 -58.99 -29.08
N GLY A 400 -27.36 -59.23 -27.80
CA GLY A 400 -26.55 -60.04 -26.89
C GLY A 400 -25.14 -59.47 -26.64
N LYS A 401 -24.88 -58.22 -27.05
CA LYS A 401 -23.60 -57.52 -26.89
C LYS A 401 -23.81 -56.01 -26.83
N ILE A 402 -22.81 -55.28 -26.31
CA ILE A 402 -22.86 -53.82 -26.21
C ILE A 402 -22.91 -53.20 -27.62
N PRO A 403 -23.91 -52.35 -27.94
CA PRO A 403 -24.03 -51.74 -29.26
C PRO A 403 -22.85 -50.81 -29.53
N THR A 404 -22.40 -50.76 -30.79
CA THR A 404 -21.38 -49.78 -31.21
C THR A 404 -21.99 -48.38 -31.30
N ILE A 405 -21.14 -47.34 -31.30
CA ILE A 405 -21.58 -45.96 -31.49
C ILE A 405 -22.34 -45.81 -32.83
N GLN A 406 -21.96 -46.56 -33.86
CA GLN A 406 -22.64 -46.52 -35.15
C GLN A 406 -24.02 -47.16 -35.06
N ASN A 407 -24.15 -48.34 -34.45
CA ASN A 407 -25.46 -48.97 -34.23
C ASN A 407 -26.43 -48.03 -33.51
N LEU A 408 -25.95 -47.32 -32.49
CA LEU A 408 -26.75 -46.35 -31.75
C LEU A 408 -27.19 -45.17 -32.64
N LYS A 409 -26.29 -44.62 -33.46
CA LYS A 409 -26.63 -43.52 -34.39
C LYS A 409 -27.66 -43.96 -35.43
N ASP A 410 -27.51 -45.16 -35.98
CA ASP A 410 -28.43 -45.71 -36.98
C ASP A 410 -29.85 -45.92 -36.40
N ASN A 411 -29.95 -46.08 -35.07
CA ASN A 411 -31.21 -46.19 -34.33
C ASN A 411 -31.66 -44.84 -33.70
N GLY A 412 -31.18 -43.71 -34.22
CA GLY A 412 -31.62 -42.38 -33.80
C GLY A 412 -31.13 -41.93 -32.41
N VAL A 413 -30.25 -42.69 -31.76
CA VAL A 413 -29.76 -42.38 -30.41
C VAL A 413 -28.81 -41.18 -30.47
N HIS A 414 -29.08 -40.17 -29.65
CA HIS A 414 -28.24 -38.97 -29.52
C HIS A 414 -26.99 -39.21 -28.66
N ILE A 415 -26.18 -40.20 -29.04
CA ILE A 415 -25.08 -40.74 -28.23
C ILE A 415 -24.02 -39.69 -27.86
N ASN A 416 -23.71 -38.74 -28.74
CA ASN A 416 -22.75 -37.67 -28.45
C ASN A 416 -23.18 -36.79 -27.26
N SER A 417 -24.49 -36.58 -27.09
CA SER A 417 -25.04 -35.80 -25.99
C SER A 417 -24.89 -36.52 -24.65
N LEU A 418 -25.16 -37.83 -24.65
CA LEU A 418 -24.91 -38.68 -23.49
C LEU A 418 -23.41 -38.73 -23.17
N ILE A 419 -22.54 -38.89 -24.17
CA ILE A 419 -21.08 -38.85 -23.98
C ILE A 419 -20.63 -37.53 -23.37
N ASN A 420 -21.18 -36.39 -23.82
CA ASN A 420 -20.82 -35.08 -23.26
C ASN A 420 -21.23 -34.94 -21.78
N ILE A 421 -22.38 -35.50 -21.40
CA ILE A 421 -22.87 -35.51 -20.01
C ILE A 421 -21.97 -36.39 -19.13
N TYR A 422 -21.75 -37.64 -19.54
CA TYR A 422 -21.01 -38.64 -18.76
C TYR A 422 -19.49 -38.54 -18.90
N GLY A 423 -19.00 -37.77 -19.87
CA GLY A 423 -17.59 -37.55 -20.18
C GLY A 423 -16.98 -38.57 -21.15
N SER A 424 -17.50 -39.80 -21.22
CA SER A 424 -17.07 -40.80 -22.21
C SER A 424 -18.16 -41.87 -22.41
N TYR A 425 -18.09 -42.59 -23.53
CA TYR A 425 -19.00 -43.72 -23.78
C TYR A 425 -18.83 -44.82 -22.73
N SER A 426 -17.58 -45.06 -22.31
CA SER A 426 -17.25 -45.99 -21.24
C SER A 426 -17.92 -45.61 -19.91
N LYS A 427 -17.85 -44.34 -19.49
CA LYS A 427 -18.52 -43.87 -18.27
C LYS A 427 -20.05 -43.98 -18.35
N LEU A 428 -20.62 -43.71 -19.52
CA LEU A 428 -22.05 -43.92 -19.75
C LEU A 428 -22.44 -45.39 -19.55
N LEU A 429 -21.70 -46.33 -20.12
CA LEU A 429 -21.99 -47.76 -19.98
C LEU A 429 -21.85 -48.25 -18.54
N LEU A 430 -20.87 -47.72 -17.79
CA LEU A 430 -20.69 -48.01 -16.38
C LEU A 430 -21.87 -47.50 -15.54
N GLU A 431 -22.36 -46.29 -15.83
CA GLU A 431 -23.58 -45.76 -15.20
C GLU A 431 -24.81 -46.62 -15.51
N LEU A 432 -24.91 -47.15 -16.73
CA LEU A 432 -26.01 -48.01 -17.15
C LEU A 432 -25.91 -49.45 -16.60
N GLY A 433 -24.84 -49.78 -15.86
CA GLY A 433 -24.61 -51.14 -15.36
C GLY A 433 -24.32 -52.17 -16.45
N LEU A 434 -23.96 -51.73 -17.67
CA LEU A 434 -23.63 -52.61 -18.80
C LEU A 434 -22.19 -53.14 -18.75
N ILE A 435 -21.34 -52.48 -17.96
CA ILE A 435 -19.96 -52.90 -17.67
C ILE A 435 -19.65 -52.60 -16.20
N THR A 436 -18.75 -53.40 -15.61
CA THR A 436 -18.31 -53.24 -14.21
C THR A 436 -17.06 -52.36 -14.08
N GLU A 437 -16.25 -52.27 -15.14
CA GLU A 437 -15.06 -51.43 -15.18
C GLU A 437 -15.08 -50.48 -16.38
N PRO A 438 -14.49 -49.27 -16.25
CA PRO A 438 -14.30 -48.41 -17.40
C PRO A 438 -13.51 -49.18 -18.44
N LEU A 439 -14.02 -49.21 -19.66
CA LEU A 439 -13.31 -49.68 -20.82
C LEU A 439 -12.02 -48.87 -20.97
N LYS A 440 -10.91 -49.42 -20.45
CA LYS A 440 -9.54 -48.96 -20.69
C LYS A 440 -9.37 -48.95 -22.20
N ASN A 441 -8.81 -47.87 -22.75
CA ASN A 441 -8.68 -47.60 -24.20
C ASN A 441 -8.73 -48.89 -25.04
N ARG A 442 -9.93 -49.14 -25.59
CA ARG A 442 -10.42 -50.43 -26.08
C ARG A 442 -9.68 -50.88 -27.32
N TYR A 443 -8.64 -51.67 -27.14
CA TYR A 443 -8.66 -52.99 -27.76
C TYR A 443 -8.38 -53.95 -26.62
N THR A 444 -9.32 -54.85 -26.37
CA THR A 444 -9.02 -56.06 -25.65
C THR A 444 -7.89 -56.78 -26.39
N ASP A 445 -7.10 -57.60 -25.69
CA ASP A 445 -6.10 -58.43 -26.39
C ASP A 445 -6.78 -59.33 -27.44
N ILE A 446 -8.06 -59.65 -27.26
CA ILE A 446 -8.88 -60.35 -28.26
C ILE A 446 -9.08 -59.51 -29.54
N GLU A 447 -9.57 -58.28 -29.44
CA GLU A 447 -9.75 -57.39 -30.61
C GLU A 447 -8.42 -57.08 -31.31
N LEU A 448 -7.31 -57.07 -30.56
CA LEU A 448 -5.97 -56.96 -31.11
C LEU A 448 -5.63 -58.19 -31.97
N GLU A 449 -5.82 -59.40 -31.43
CA GLU A 449 -5.55 -60.64 -32.15
C GLU A 449 -6.48 -60.81 -33.37
N GLU A 450 -7.75 -60.41 -33.28
CA GLU A 450 -8.66 -60.39 -34.43
C GLU A 450 -8.19 -59.42 -35.51
N SER A 451 -7.74 -58.22 -35.12
CA SER A 451 -7.20 -57.24 -36.06
C SER A 451 -5.91 -57.73 -36.73
N LYS A 452 -5.05 -58.45 -35.99
CA LYS A 452 -3.86 -59.11 -36.56
C LYS A 452 -4.25 -60.19 -37.56
N ARG A 453 -5.21 -61.05 -37.21
CA ARG A 453 -5.72 -62.12 -38.07
C ARG A 453 -6.29 -61.54 -39.37
N ALA A 454 -7.09 -60.48 -39.29
CA ALA A 454 -7.65 -59.82 -40.46
C ALA A 454 -6.56 -59.26 -41.41
N ILE A 455 -5.46 -58.73 -40.87
CA ILE A 455 -4.31 -58.28 -41.68
C ILE A 455 -3.61 -59.46 -42.37
N LEU A 456 -3.43 -60.58 -41.68
CA LEU A 456 -2.85 -61.81 -42.25
C LEU A 456 -3.73 -62.37 -43.38
N GLU A 457 -5.04 -62.46 -43.15
CA GLU A 457 -6.01 -62.92 -44.15
C GLU A 457 -6.05 -61.99 -45.38
N MET A 458 -6.04 -60.67 -45.17
CA MET A 458 -5.93 -59.69 -46.26
C MET A 458 -4.64 -59.90 -47.06
N THR A 459 -3.52 -60.16 -46.39
CA THR A 459 -2.24 -60.40 -47.07
C THR A 459 -2.29 -61.64 -47.95
N GLN A 460 -2.90 -62.73 -47.46
CA GLN A 460 -3.11 -63.95 -48.24
C GLN A 460 -4.03 -63.70 -49.44
N SER A 461 -5.13 -62.96 -49.25
CA SER A 461 -6.09 -62.68 -50.33
C SER A 461 -5.54 -61.79 -51.44
N LEU A 462 -4.71 -60.80 -51.10
CA LEU A 462 -4.17 -59.83 -52.06
C LEU A 462 -2.90 -60.33 -52.75
N GLY A 463 -2.26 -61.39 -52.23
CA GLY A 463 -0.94 -61.84 -52.65
C GLY A 463 0.18 -60.81 -52.41
N LYS A 464 -0.08 -59.77 -51.61
CA LYS A 464 0.85 -58.68 -51.27
C LYS A 464 0.44 -58.04 -49.94
N ILE A 465 1.37 -57.30 -49.32
CA ILE A 465 1.14 -56.60 -48.05
C ILE A 465 0.02 -55.57 -48.24
N PRO A 466 -1.05 -55.60 -47.41
CA PRO A 466 -2.12 -54.63 -47.49
C PRO A 466 -1.61 -53.22 -47.16
N THR A 467 -2.10 -52.22 -47.89
CA THR A 467 -1.81 -50.82 -47.56
C THR A 467 -2.65 -50.37 -46.36
N ILE A 468 -2.26 -49.26 -45.72
CA ILE A 468 -3.07 -48.64 -44.64
C ILE A 468 -4.51 -48.36 -45.11
N GLN A 469 -4.68 -48.00 -46.39
CA GLN A 469 -6.01 -47.76 -46.95
C GLN A 469 -6.81 -49.06 -47.07
N ASN A 470 -6.21 -50.16 -47.54
CA ASN A 470 -6.89 -51.46 -47.57
C ASN A 470 -7.38 -51.90 -46.18
N ILE A 471 -6.58 -51.67 -45.14
CA ILE A 471 -6.93 -52.00 -43.75
C ILE A 471 -8.03 -51.08 -43.21
N LYS A 472 -8.02 -49.78 -43.59
CA LYS A 472 -9.11 -48.86 -43.26
C LYS A 472 -10.42 -49.26 -43.94
N ASP A 473 -10.34 -49.64 -45.21
CA ASP A 473 -11.50 -50.05 -46.02
C ASP A 473 -12.11 -51.37 -45.51
N SER A 474 -11.30 -52.26 -44.93
CA SER A 474 -11.76 -53.49 -44.29
C SER A 474 -12.37 -53.29 -42.89
N GLY A 475 -12.44 -52.05 -42.40
CA GLY A 475 -12.93 -51.73 -41.06
C GLY A 475 -11.98 -52.06 -39.91
N VAL A 476 -10.74 -52.48 -40.19
CA VAL A 476 -9.74 -52.79 -39.16
C VAL A 476 -9.12 -51.50 -38.64
N HIS A 477 -9.09 -51.34 -37.31
CA HIS A 477 -8.64 -50.11 -36.68
C HIS A 477 -7.12 -50.00 -36.52
N ILE A 478 -6.44 -49.72 -37.63
CA ILE A 478 -4.98 -49.64 -37.71
C ILE A 478 -4.32 -48.65 -36.74
N LYS A 479 -4.98 -47.53 -36.40
CA LYS A 479 -4.39 -46.48 -35.55
C LYS A 479 -3.98 -46.99 -34.17
N TYR A 480 -4.71 -47.95 -33.62
CA TYR A 480 -4.36 -48.55 -32.34
C TYR A 480 -3.23 -49.56 -32.45
N LEU A 481 -3.27 -50.44 -33.46
CA LEU A 481 -2.17 -51.37 -33.73
C LEU A 481 -0.85 -50.61 -33.90
N VAL A 482 -0.87 -49.52 -34.68
CA VAL A 482 0.28 -48.63 -34.83
C VAL A 482 0.70 -48.00 -33.51
N LYS A 483 -0.24 -47.61 -32.64
CA LYS A 483 0.09 -47.08 -31.31
C LYS A 483 0.72 -48.13 -30.39
N LYS A 484 0.26 -49.39 -30.43
CA LYS A 484 0.79 -50.50 -29.61
C LYS A 484 2.18 -50.94 -30.08
N TYR A 485 2.37 -51.06 -31.39
CA TYR A 485 3.61 -51.53 -32.01
C TYR A 485 4.58 -50.41 -32.39
N GLY A 486 4.17 -49.15 -32.24
CA GLY A 486 4.96 -47.95 -32.54
C GLY A 486 4.93 -47.51 -34.00
N SER A 487 4.88 -48.44 -34.96
CA SER A 487 4.70 -48.13 -36.39
C SER A 487 4.00 -49.28 -37.13
N TYR A 488 3.46 -49.00 -38.32
CA TYR A 488 2.87 -50.05 -39.17
C TYR A 488 3.94 -51.05 -39.61
N SER A 489 5.16 -50.60 -39.92
CA SER A 489 6.27 -51.50 -40.27
C SER A 489 6.66 -52.42 -39.11
N LYS A 490 6.64 -51.92 -37.86
CA LYS A 490 6.90 -52.76 -36.67
C LYS A 490 5.81 -53.79 -36.45
N LEU A 491 4.55 -53.43 -36.70
CA LEU A 491 3.45 -54.40 -36.70
C LEU A 491 3.67 -55.49 -37.75
N LEU A 492 4.06 -55.13 -38.98
CA LEU A 492 4.30 -56.10 -40.05
C LEU A 492 5.49 -57.03 -39.75
N LEU A 493 6.55 -56.50 -39.12
CA LEU A 493 7.67 -57.30 -38.62
C LEU A 493 7.21 -58.33 -37.56
N GLU A 494 6.41 -57.88 -36.59
CA GLU A 494 5.85 -58.74 -35.55
C GLU A 494 4.97 -59.85 -36.15
N LEU A 495 4.23 -59.55 -37.22
CA LEU A 495 3.38 -60.51 -37.93
C LEU A 495 4.17 -61.44 -38.88
N GLY A 496 5.49 -61.27 -39.01
CA GLY A 496 6.32 -62.06 -39.91
C GLY A 496 6.06 -61.82 -41.41
N LEU A 497 5.44 -60.69 -41.76
CA LEU A 497 5.09 -60.35 -43.14
C LEU A 497 6.24 -59.66 -43.90
N ILE A 498 7.22 -59.11 -43.18
CA ILE A 498 8.46 -58.54 -43.71
C ILE A 498 9.64 -58.95 -42.82
N THR A 499 10.85 -59.00 -43.40
CA THR A 499 12.09 -59.32 -42.66
C THR A 499 12.88 -58.09 -42.25
N GLU A 500 12.65 -56.94 -42.90
CA GLU A 500 13.29 -55.68 -42.60
C GLU A 500 12.25 -54.54 -42.53
N PRO A 501 12.44 -53.54 -41.64
CA PRO A 501 11.52 -52.41 -41.55
C PRO A 501 11.52 -51.62 -42.88
N LEU A 502 10.32 -51.29 -43.37
CA LEU A 502 10.16 -50.44 -44.54
C LEU A 502 10.94 -49.14 -44.34
N LYS A 503 11.83 -48.80 -45.29
CA LYS A 503 12.58 -47.54 -45.26
C LYS A 503 11.58 -46.38 -45.17
N LYS A 504 11.69 -45.57 -44.11
CA LYS A 504 10.79 -44.45 -43.79
C LYS A 504 10.32 -43.72 -45.04
N ASP A 505 9.11 -44.03 -45.50
CA ASP A 505 8.43 -43.19 -46.47
C ASP A 505 7.84 -42.01 -45.67
N LYS A 506 8.35 -40.79 -45.91
CA LYS A 506 7.98 -39.57 -45.17
C LYS A 506 6.46 -39.29 -45.19
N ARG A 507 5.70 -39.99 -46.05
CA ARG A 507 4.24 -39.87 -46.18
C ARG A 507 3.45 -40.57 -45.07
N GLU A 508 3.98 -41.61 -44.41
CA GLU A 508 3.23 -42.38 -43.41
C GLU A 508 2.94 -41.62 -42.10
N ILE A 509 3.76 -40.64 -41.73
CA ILE A 509 3.59 -39.87 -40.48
C ILE A 509 2.49 -38.80 -40.62
N SER A 510 2.14 -38.39 -41.84
CA SER A 510 1.17 -37.31 -42.08
C SER A 510 -0.30 -37.77 -42.18
N MET A 511 -0.57 -39.09 -42.23
CA MET A 511 -1.91 -39.65 -42.49
C MET A 511 -2.49 -40.53 -41.36
N ILE A 512 -1.83 -40.64 -40.20
CA ILE A 512 -2.28 -41.39 -39.00
C ILE A 512 -2.57 -40.40 -37.87
#